data_AF-A0A2G2XIH2-F1
#
_entry.id   AF-A0A2G2XIH2-F1
#
_cell.length_a   1.000
_cell.length_b   1.000
_cell.length_c   1.000
_cell.angle_alpha   90.00
_cell.angle_beta   90.00
_cell.angle_gamma   90.00
#
_symmetry.space_group_name_H-M   'P 1'
#
loop_
_entity.id
_entity.type
_entity.pdbx_description
1 polymer ?
#
loop_
_entity_poly.entity_id
_entity_poly.type
_entity_poly.pdbx_seq_one_letter_code
_entity_poly.pdbx_strand_id
1 'polypeptide(L)'
;MTRIMVVLFLIIFLLLLECSSASANPTAKIVGGVVANVASVVFKWAWSLKPTTKTAVSSRSMIKFESGYIVETVFDGSKLGIVPYSVEVSSTGEVLILDSENSNIYRVSTPLSRYSRPKLVAGSPEGYSGHVDGRLREARMDHPKGLTMDNQGNIYVADTVNMAIRKISDAGVVTIAGGMSVRGGGHLDGPSEDAKFSDDFDVVYVGSSCSLLVIDRGNQAIREIQLNDDDCSHQFDDNNLQLGDPNPSNSC
;
A
#
# COMPACT_ATOMS: atom_id res chain seq x y z
N MET A 1 35.96 24.81 14.00
CA MET A 1 35.75 23.40 13.58
C MET A 1 36.97 22.75 12.88
N THR A 2 37.90 23.50 12.31
CA THR A 2 38.97 22.99 11.41
C THR A 2 40.15 22.22 12.04
N ARG A 3 40.30 22.16 13.38
CA ARG A 3 41.39 21.40 14.04
C ARG A 3 40.98 20.04 14.63
N ILE A 4 39.70 19.69 14.64
CA ILE A 4 39.21 18.40 15.19
C ILE A 4 39.13 17.32 14.10
N MET A 5 38.75 17.68 12.88
CA MET A 5 38.62 16.73 11.75
C MET A 5 39.96 16.08 11.35
N VAL A 6 41.09 16.80 11.51
CA VAL A 6 42.43 16.29 11.15
C VAL A 6 42.88 15.16 12.08
N VAL A 7 42.51 15.21 13.36
CA VAL A 7 42.88 14.18 14.35
C VAL A 7 42.09 12.89 14.12
N LEU A 8 40.80 13.01 13.75
CA LEU A 8 39.94 11.84 13.51
C LEU A 8 40.41 10.99 12.31
N PHE A 9 40.85 11.64 11.23
CA PHE A 9 41.34 10.95 10.03
C PHE A 9 42.63 10.15 10.27
N LEU A 10 43.54 10.66 11.12
CA LEU A 10 44.79 9.97 11.46
C LEU A 10 44.59 8.72 12.34
N ILE A 11 43.51 8.64 13.10
CA ILE A 11 43.20 7.48 13.95
C ILE A 11 42.57 6.34 13.13
N ILE A 12 41.71 6.67 12.15
CA ILE A 12 41.03 5.67 11.30
C ILE A 12 42.03 5.01 10.33
N PHE A 13 43.02 5.76 9.83
CA PHE A 13 44.05 5.22 8.92
C PHE A 13 45.08 4.31 9.62
N LEU A 14 45.09 4.25 10.96
CA LEU A 14 46.00 3.44 11.77
C LEU A 14 45.38 2.12 12.28
N LEU A 15 44.16 1.77 11.84
CA LEU A 15 43.42 0.57 12.24
C LEU A 15 43.04 -0.35 11.08
N LEU A 16 43.66 -0.17 9.90
CA LEU A 16 43.46 -1.01 8.70
C LEU A 16 44.79 -1.55 8.17
N LEU A 17 45.52 -2.26 9.02
CA LEU A 17 46.64 -3.13 8.63
C LEU A 17 46.61 -4.43 9.47
N GLU A 18 47.22 -5.49 8.93
CA GLU A 18 47.46 -6.81 9.56
C GLU A 18 46.27 -7.79 9.71
N CYS A 19 46.05 -8.54 8.62
CA CYS A 19 45.95 -10.01 8.56
C CYS A 19 45.12 -10.83 9.58
N SER A 20 44.02 -11.38 9.06
CA SER A 20 43.84 -12.82 8.79
C SER A 20 44.05 -13.92 9.87
N SER A 21 43.07 -14.84 9.86
CA SER A 21 43.12 -16.28 10.20
C SER A 21 42.95 -16.80 11.65
N ALA A 22 41.92 -17.65 11.80
CA ALA A 22 41.91 -18.94 12.50
C ALA A 22 41.64 -19.04 14.04
N SER A 23 40.43 -19.52 14.34
CA SER A 23 40.14 -20.73 15.16
C SER A 23 40.10 -20.70 16.70
N ALA A 24 39.11 -21.44 17.21
CA ALA A 24 39.00 -22.12 18.52
C ALA A 24 38.81 -21.33 19.84
N ASN A 25 37.68 -21.64 20.49
CA ASN A 25 37.39 -21.55 21.93
C ASN A 25 37.79 -22.89 22.63
N PRO A 26 37.78 -23.02 23.98
CA PRO A 26 37.98 -22.04 25.07
C PRO A 26 38.86 -22.61 26.24
N THR A 27 38.69 -22.08 27.46
CA THR A 27 39.03 -22.60 28.83
C THR A 27 40.12 -21.83 29.63
N ALA A 28 40.27 -22.14 30.93
CA ALA A 28 40.57 -21.16 32.00
C ALA A 28 41.39 -21.70 33.21
N LYS A 29 41.42 -20.93 34.33
CA LYS A 29 42.22 -21.07 35.61
C LYS A 29 43.65 -20.46 35.47
N ILE A 30 44.44 -20.07 36.49
CA ILE A 30 44.61 -20.31 37.97
C ILE A 30 45.12 -18.99 38.64
N VAL A 31 45.22 -18.69 39.96
CA VAL A 31 44.45 -18.77 41.25
C VAL A 31 45.29 -17.97 42.29
N GLY A 32 44.71 -17.19 43.24
CA GLY A 32 45.48 -16.74 44.44
C GLY A 32 44.85 -15.69 45.40
N GLY A 33 44.76 -16.03 46.70
CA GLY A 33 44.48 -15.12 47.85
C GLY A 33 43.01 -14.67 48.03
N VAL A 34 42.28 -14.83 49.15
CA VAL A 34 42.55 -15.30 50.54
C VAL A 34 43.48 -14.39 51.38
N VAL A 35 43.13 -13.86 52.56
CA VAL A 35 41.84 -13.62 53.28
C VAL A 35 42.08 -12.51 54.32
N ALA A 36 41.07 -11.70 54.68
CA ALA A 36 41.06 -10.95 55.95
C ALA A 36 39.62 -10.57 56.38
N ASN A 37 39.23 -10.93 57.61
CA ASN A 37 37.95 -10.53 58.20
C ASN A 37 38.10 -9.21 58.99
N VAL A 38 37.20 -8.25 58.75
CA VAL A 38 36.83 -7.23 59.75
C VAL A 38 35.31 -7.12 59.79
N ALA A 39 34.68 -7.87 60.69
CA ALA A 39 33.23 -7.88 60.87
C ALA A 39 32.83 -7.11 62.12
N SER A 40 32.23 -5.91 61.96
CA SER A 40 31.37 -5.33 63.00
C SER A 40 30.49 -4.17 62.50
N VAL A 41 29.21 -4.25 62.88
CA VAL A 41 28.29 -3.14 63.14
C VAL A 41 28.23 -2.01 62.10
N VAL A 42 27.54 -2.26 60.99
CA VAL A 42 26.91 -1.19 60.18
C VAL A 42 25.38 -1.31 60.29
N PHE A 43 24.86 -0.86 61.44
CA PHE A 43 23.43 -0.58 61.65
C PHE A 43 23.28 0.85 62.20
N LYS A 44 22.16 1.50 61.87
CA LYS A 44 21.83 2.91 62.20
C LYS A 44 22.50 4.04 61.39
N TRP A 45 22.62 3.89 60.06
CA TRP A 45 22.38 5.04 59.15
C TRP A 45 21.79 4.72 57.76
N ALA A 46 21.30 3.49 57.54
CA ALA A 46 20.75 3.05 56.26
C ALA A 46 19.31 3.56 55.95
N TRP A 47 18.88 4.68 56.55
CA TRP A 47 17.49 5.18 56.52
C TRP A 47 17.40 6.69 56.22
N SER A 48 18.28 7.23 55.36
CA SER A 48 18.18 8.63 54.89
C SER A 48 18.53 8.85 53.41
N LEU A 49 18.52 7.81 52.58
CA LEU A 49 18.42 7.93 51.12
C LEU A 49 17.31 7.01 50.65
N LYS A 50 16.23 7.57 50.09
CA LYS A 50 15.31 6.79 49.25
C LYS A 50 16.02 6.57 47.92
N PRO A 51 16.42 5.34 47.54
CA PRO A 51 16.60 5.06 46.14
C PRO A 51 15.20 5.16 45.52
N THR A 52 14.87 6.30 44.92
CA THR A 52 13.83 6.32 43.88
C THR A 52 14.41 5.60 42.67
N THR A 53 14.48 4.27 42.77
CA THR A 53 14.36 3.42 41.60
C THR A 53 13.05 3.83 40.95
N LYS A 54 13.15 4.75 39.99
CA LYS A 54 12.18 4.84 38.91
C LYS A 54 12.25 3.48 38.23
N THR A 55 11.45 2.54 38.72
CA THR A 55 11.11 1.34 38.01
C THR A 55 10.48 1.85 36.73
N ALA A 56 11.29 1.94 35.68
CA ALA A 56 10.83 2.16 34.34
C ALA A 56 10.01 0.91 34.01
N VAL A 57 8.72 0.97 34.35
CA VAL A 57 7.72 0.03 33.89
C VAL A 57 7.70 0.23 32.39
N SER A 58 8.56 -0.53 31.70
CA SER A 58 8.43 -0.78 30.29
C SER A 58 7.03 -1.34 30.13
N SER A 59 6.13 -0.47 29.68
CA SER A 59 4.75 -0.81 29.37
C SER A 59 4.76 -1.68 28.13
N ARG A 60 5.23 -2.93 28.29
CA ARG A 60 5.13 -4.00 27.31
C ARG A 60 3.66 -4.06 26.93
N SER A 61 3.35 -3.58 25.73
CA SER A 61 2.00 -3.66 25.19
C SER A 61 1.65 -5.14 25.10
N MET A 62 0.83 -5.61 26.04
CA MET A 62 0.37 -7.00 26.05
C MET A 62 -0.71 -7.13 25.00
N ILE A 63 -0.27 -7.39 23.77
CA ILE A 63 -1.13 -7.77 22.66
C ILE A 63 -1.95 -8.98 23.12
N LYS A 64 -3.28 -8.85 23.06
CA LYS A 64 -4.22 -9.94 23.27
C LYS A 64 -4.76 -10.33 21.91
N PHE A 65 -4.59 -11.59 21.55
CA PHE A 65 -5.19 -12.14 20.33
C PHE A 65 -6.55 -12.75 20.67
N GLU A 66 -7.53 -12.53 19.80
CA GLU A 66 -8.81 -13.22 19.83
C GLU A 66 -8.70 -14.55 19.09
N SER A 67 -9.32 -15.60 19.62
CA SER A 67 -9.26 -16.96 19.07
C SER A 67 -10.35 -17.20 18.04
N GLY A 68 -9.98 -17.66 16.85
CA GLY A 68 -10.91 -18.01 15.76
C GLY A 68 -10.43 -17.57 14.38
N TYR A 69 -9.57 -16.55 14.34
CA TYR A 69 -8.95 -16.07 13.10
C TYR A 69 -7.84 -17.03 12.62
N ILE A 70 -7.92 -17.42 11.35
CA ILE A 70 -6.91 -18.22 10.64
C ILE A 70 -6.47 -17.41 9.42
N VAL A 71 -5.17 -17.40 9.14
CA VAL A 71 -4.58 -16.70 7.99
C VAL A 71 -4.01 -17.73 7.02
N GLU A 72 -4.52 -17.75 5.79
CA GLU A 72 -4.05 -18.65 4.73
C GLU A 72 -3.59 -17.89 3.48
N THR A 73 -2.50 -18.36 2.87
CA THR A 73 -2.06 -17.89 1.55
C THR A 73 -3.01 -18.45 0.47
N VAL A 74 -3.98 -17.63 0.06
CA VAL A 74 -4.97 -17.96 -0.99
C VAL A 74 -4.52 -17.56 -2.40
N PHE A 75 -3.48 -16.73 -2.54
CA PHE A 75 -2.81 -16.41 -3.81
C PHE A 75 -1.30 -16.31 -3.57
N ASP A 76 -0.49 -16.74 -4.54
CA ASP A 76 0.98 -16.76 -4.46
C ASP A 76 1.56 -16.25 -5.79
N GLY A 77 1.85 -14.94 -5.84
CA GLY A 77 2.39 -14.27 -7.03
C GLY A 77 3.86 -14.61 -7.33
N SER A 78 4.59 -15.22 -6.40
CA SER A 78 6.06 -15.39 -6.48
C SER A 78 6.54 -16.18 -7.71
N LYS A 79 5.75 -17.17 -8.14
CA LYS A 79 6.03 -18.01 -9.32
C LYS A 79 5.52 -17.42 -10.63
N LEU A 80 4.74 -16.34 -10.55
CA LEU A 80 4.13 -15.64 -11.68
C LEU A 80 4.83 -14.30 -11.97
N GLY A 81 5.77 -13.88 -11.11
CA GLY A 81 6.41 -12.57 -11.17
C GLY A 81 5.55 -11.43 -10.61
N ILE A 82 4.38 -11.73 -10.06
CA ILE A 82 3.36 -10.74 -9.68
C ILE A 82 3.60 -10.24 -8.26
N VAL A 83 3.66 -8.91 -8.07
CA VAL A 83 3.86 -8.26 -6.77
C VAL A 83 2.57 -7.57 -6.32
N PRO A 84 1.65 -8.28 -5.64
CA PRO A 84 0.36 -7.71 -5.25
C PRO A 84 0.52 -6.57 -4.23
N TYR A 85 0.05 -5.39 -4.61
CA TYR A 85 0.06 -4.18 -3.77
C TYR A 85 -1.33 -3.87 -3.19
N SER A 86 -2.36 -3.91 -4.03
CA SER A 86 -3.76 -3.70 -3.65
C SER A 86 -4.67 -4.78 -4.26
N VAL A 87 -5.85 -4.94 -3.69
CA VAL A 87 -6.83 -5.98 -4.05
C VAL A 87 -8.25 -5.43 -3.90
N GLU A 88 -9.11 -5.73 -4.87
CA GLU A 88 -10.52 -5.32 -4.90
C GLU A 88 -11.39 -6.54 -5.30
N VAL A 89 -12.64 -6.59 -4.83
CA VAL A 89 -13.57 -7.69 -5.16
C VAL A 89 -14.74 -7.13 -5.97
N SER A 90 -14.94 -7.65 -7.19
CA SER A 90 -16.03 -7.20 -8.05
C SER A 90 -17.41 -7.62 -7.49
N SER A 91 -18.46 -6.94 -7.96
CA SER A 91 -19.86 -7.35 -7.75
C SER A 91 -20.16 -8.78 -8.24
N THR A 92 -19.39 -9.29 -9.19
CA THR A 92 -19.44 -10.69 -9.68
C THR A 92 -18.64 -11.69 -8.83
N GLY A 93 -17.96 -11.23 -7.78
CA GLY A 93 -17.14 -12.06 -6.88
C GLY A 93 -15.78 -12.46 -7.45
N GLU A 94 -15.31 -11.83 -8.53
CA GLU A 94 -13.93 -11.98 -9.01
C GLU A 94 -13.00 -11.03 -8.26
N VAL A 95 -11.73 -11.40 -8.16
CA VAL A 95 -10.72 -10.61 -7.45
C VAL A 95 -9.82 -9.88 -8.44
N LEU A 96 -9.76 -8.56 -8.34
CA LEU A 96 -8.79 -7.71 -9.02
C LEU A 96 -7.55 -7.58 -8.13
N ILE A 97 -6.37 -7.68 -8.73
CA ILE A 97 -5.07 -7.56 -8.07
C ILE A 97 -4.26 -6.50 -8.80
N LEU A 98 -3.83 -5.48 -8.07
CA LEU A 98 -2.91 -4.45 -8.55
C LEU A 98 -1.47 -4.89 -8.34
N ASP A 99 -0.70 -4.96 -9.41
CA ASP A 99 0.73 -5.24 -9.41
C ASP A 99 1.48 -3.93 -9.66
N SER A 100 1.86 -3.26 -8.56
CA SER A 100 2.50 -1.93 -8.58
C SER A 100 3.83 -1.97 -9.35
N GLU A 101 4.69 -2.93 -9.01
CA GLU A 101 6.06 -3.00 -9.54
C GLU A 101 6.10 -3.27 -11.04
N ASN A 102 5.21 -4.15 -11.54
CA ASN A 102 5.07 -4.38 -12.99
C ASN A 102 4.07 -3.43 -13.67
N SER A 103 3.47 -2.49 -12.91
CA SER A 103 2.43 -1.56 -13.36
C SER A 103 1.27 -2.21 -14.14
N ASN A 104 0.81 -3.36 -13.64
CA ASN A 104 -0.17 -4.25 -14.28
C ASN A 104 -1.38 -4.51 -13.38
N ILE A 105 -2.52 -4.84 -13.97
CA ILE A 105 -3.74 -5.24 -13.23
C ILE A 105 -4.20 -6.62 -13.70
N TYR A 106 -4.45 -7.50 -12.74
CA TYR A 106 -4.86 -8.88 -12.98
C TYR A 106 -6.25 -9.18 -12.40
N ARG A 107 -7.00 -10.04 -13.09
CA ARG A 107 -8.30 -10.57 -12.64
C ARG A 107 -8.17 -12.06 -12.35
N VAL A 108 -8.69 -12.49 -11.20
CA VAL A 108 -8.66 -13.86 -10.72
C VAL A 108 -10.06 -14.30 -10.32
N SER A 109 -10.61 -15.29 -11.01
CA SER A 109 -11.91 -15.86 -10.66
C SER A 109 -11.83 -16.66 -9.35
N THR A 110 -12.89 -16.61 -8.54
CA THR A 110 -12.98 -17.30 -7.25
C THR A 110 -13.49 -18.76 -7.39
N PRO A 111 -13.25 -19.64 -6.39
CA PRO A 111 -12.46 -19.42 -5.17
C PRO A 111 -10.96 -19.26 -5.47
N LEU A 112 -10.29 -18.43 -4.66
CA LEU A 112 -8.84 -18.24 -4.76
C LEU A 112 -8.08 -19.49 -4.30
N SER A 113 -6.93 -19.76 -4.93
CA SER A 113 -5.98 -20.80 -4.54
C SER A 113 -4.54 -20.43 -4.94
N ARG A 114 -3.56 -21.11 -4.34
CA ARG A 114 -2.13 -21.01 -4.71
C ARG A 114 -1.81 -21.49 -6.13
N TYR A 115 -2.82 -21.96 -6.88
CA TYR A 115 -2.74 -22.39 -8.27
C TYR A 115 -3.66 -21.58 -9.20
N SER A 116 -4.31 -20.53 -8.69
CA SER A 116 -5.19 -19.67 -9.47
C SER A 116 -4.43 -18.99 -10.61
N ARG A 117 -5.10 -18.85 -11.75
CA ARG A 117 -4.51 -18.33 -12.99
C ARG A 117 -4.99 -16.90 -13.26
N PRO A 118 -4.21 -15.88 -12.91
CA PRO A 118 -4.58 -14.49 -13.21
C PRO A 118 -4.64 -14.25 -14.72
N LYS A 119 -5.61 -13.42 -15.14
CA LYS A 119 -5.71 -12.87 -16.49
C LYS A 119 -5.30 -11.40 -16.43
N LEU A 120 -4.38 -10.96 -17.29
CA LEU A 120 -4.05 -9.54 -17.43
C LEU A 120 -5.29 -8.77 -17.93
N VAL A 121 -5.70 -7.75 -17.18
CA VAL A 121 -6.79 -6.83 -17.51
C VAL A 121 -6.25 -5.63 -18.26
N ALA A 122 -5.24 -4.96 -17.71
CA ALA A 122 -4.61 -3.78 -18.30
C ALA A 122 -3.14 -3.65 -17.91
N GLY A 123 -2.37 -2.95 -18.75
CA GLY A 123 -0.93 -2.75 -18.64
C GLY A 123 -0.14 -3.57 -19.67
N SER A 124 1.19 -3.44 -19.65
CA SER A 124 2.10 -4.12 -20.58
C SER A 124 2.40 -5.55 -20.12
N PRO A 125 2.18 -6.59 -20.95
CA PRO A 125 2.60 -7.96 -20.65
C PRO A 125 4.11 -8.12 -20.35
N GLU A 126 4.92 -7.17 -20.79
CA GLU A 126 6.37 -7.08 -20.62
C GLU A 126 6.78 -6.27 -19.37
N GLY A 127 5.83 -5.67 -18.65
CA GLY A 127 6.07 -4.86 -17.45
C GLY A 127 6.57 -3.44 -17.71
N TYR A 128 6.34 -2.87 -18.91
CA TYR A 128 6.79 -1.51 -19.21
C TYR A 128 5.93 -0.43 -18.56
N SER A 129 6.52 0.34 -17.64
CA SER A 129 5.89 1.51 -17.04
C SER A 129 5.84 2.74 -17.97
N GLY A 130 5.15 3.78 -17.50
CA GLY A 130 5.07 5.12 -18.10
C GLY A 130 3.63 5.65 -18.17
N HIS A 131 3.44 6.82 -18.79
CA HIS A 131 2.11 7.43 -18.96
C HIS A 131 1.64 7.26 -20.41
N VAL A 132 0.84 6.22 -20.68
CA VAL A 132 0.29 5.95 -22.04
C VAL A 132 -1.16 5.47 -21.91
N ASP A 133 -2.08 6.20 -22.54
CA ASP A 133 -3.48 5.78 -22.75
C ASP A 133 -3.65 4.99 -24.05
N GLY A 134 -4.75 4.25 -24.19
CA GLY A 134 -5.04 3.44 -25.38
C GLY A 134 -5.63 2.07 -25.06
N ARG A 135 -5.37 1.07 -25.91
CA ARG A 135 -5.89 -0.30 -25.68
C ARG A 135 -5.32 -0.89 -24.40
N LEU A 136 -6.10 -1.76 -23.75
CA LEU A 136 -5.77 -2.43 -22.49
C LEU A 136 -4.33 -2.98 -22.38
N ARG A 137 -3.78 -3.54 -23.47
CA ARG A 137 -2.42 -4.13 -23.51
C ARG A 137 -1.33 -3.24 -24.12
N GLU A 138 -1.69 -2.04 -24.56
CA GLU A 138 -0.80 -1.05 -25.17
C GLU A 138 -0.57 0.14 -24.21
N ALA A 139 -1.57 0.41 -23.36
CA ALA A 139 -1.52 1.38 -22.28
C ALA A 139 -0.50 1.03 -21.20
N ARG A 140 -0.02 2.07 -20.50
CA ARG A 140 0.99 2.00 -19.44
C ARG A 140 0.61 2.88 -18.26
N MET A 141 0.99 2.45 -17.07
CA MET A 141 0.91 3.15 -15.79
C MET A 141 2.31 3.15 -15.16
N ASP A 142 2.54 3.87 -14.06
CA ASP A 142 3.83 3.91 -13.38
C ASP A 142 3.65 3.89 -11.85
N HIS A 143 4.00 2.74 -11.24
CA HIS A 143 3.79 2.40 -9.83
C HIS A 143 2.39 2.81 -9.31
N PRO A 144 1.31 2.23 -9.88
CA PRO A 144 -0.04 2.44 -9.39
C PRO A 144 -0.23 1.78 -8.02
N LYS A 145 -0.87 2.48 -7.08
CA LYS A 145 -1.05 2.05 -5.68
C LYS A 145 -2.50 1.80 -5.27
N GLY A 146 -3.43 2.57 -5.84
CA GLY A 146 -4.86 2.50 -5.54
C GLY A 146 -5.67 1.90 -6.69
N LEU A 147 -6.75 1.19 -6.34
CA LEU A 147 -7.60 0.42 -7.25
C LEU A 147 -9.02 0.37 -6.64
N THR A 148 -10.03 0.75 -7.42
CA THR A 148 -11.45 0.60 -7.08
C THR A 148 -12.28 0.39 -8.36
N MET A 149 -13.56 0.02 -8.23
CA MET A 149 -14.43 -0.31 -9.37
C MET A 149 -15.82 0.31 -9.21
N ASP A 150 -16.43 0.76 -10.32
CA ASP A 150 -17.82 1.24 -10.32
C ASP A 150 -18.86 0.11 -10.48
N ASN A 151 -20.14 0.49 -10.48
CA ASN A 151 -21.27 -0.42 -10.63
C ASN A 151 -21.37 -1.05 -12.04
N GLN A 152 -20.67 -0.49 -13.03
CA GLN A 152 -20.65 -0.86 -14.43
C GLN A 152 -19.48 -1.82 -14.73
N GLY A 153 -18.46 -1.83 -13.86
CA GLY A 153 -17.27 -2.66 -13.99
C GLY A 153 -16.04 -1.93 -14.55
N ASN A 154 -16.10 -0.60 -14.72
CA ASN A 154 -14.90 0.18 -15.00
C ASN A 154 -14.02 0.21 -13.75
N ILE A 155 -12.70 0.14 -13.96
CA ILE A 155 -11.70 0.13 -12.88
C ILE A 155 -11.01 1.50 -12.86
N TYR A 156 -10.98 2.13 -11.69
CA TYR A 156 -10.29 3.41 -11.47
C TYR A 156 -9.01 3.16 -10.67
N VAL A 157 -7.92 3.80 -11.09
CA VAL A 157 -6.56 3.50 -10.64
C VAL A 157 -5.86 4.79 -10.23
N ALA A 158 -5.27 4.78 -9.03
CA ALA A 158 -4.34 5.82 -8.59
C ALA A 158 -2.93 5.49 -9.12
N ASP A 159 -2.56 6.14 -10.23
CA ASP A 159 -1.35 5.92 -11.01
C ASP A 159 -0.26 6.89 -10.55
N THR A 160 0.48 6.49 -9.51
CA THR A 160 1.02 7.49 -8.57
C THR A 160 2.29 8.21 -9.00
N VAL A 161 3.20 7.55 -9.73
CA VAL A 161 4.39 8.25 -10.28
C VAL A 161 3.99 9.18 -11.44
N ASN A 162 2.92 8.84 -12.16
CA ASN A 162 2.32 9.71 -13.18
C ASN A 162 1.43 10.83 -12.59
N MET A 163 1.16 10.83 -11.27
CA MET A 163 0.26 11.79 -10.61
C MET A 163 -1.11 11.90 -11.28
N ALA A 164 -1.68 10.74 -11.65
CA ALA A 164 -2.89 10.63 -12.48
C ALA A 164 -3.94 9.69 -11.87
N ILE A 165 -5.22 9.98 -12.15
CA ILE A 165 -6.32 9.02 -12.01
C ILE A 165 -6.62 8.47 -13.41
N ARG A 166 -6.51 7.14 -13.55
CA ARG A 166 -6.77 6.43 -14.80
C ARG A 166 -8.08 5.65 -14.67
N LYS A 167 -8.86 5.61 -15.74
CA LYS A 167 -10.05 4.76 -15.89
C LYS A 167 -9.76 3.67 -16.91
N ILE A 168 -10.21 2.45 -16.61
CA ILE A 168 -10.08 1.26 -17.45
C ILE A 168 -11.48 0.75 -17.74
N SER A 169 -11.78 0.56 -19.02
CA SER A 169 -13.07 0.07 -19.54
C SER A 169 -12.83 -0.88 -20.72
N ASP A 170 -13.88 -1.51 -21.27
CA ASP A 170 -13.77 -2.32 -22.49
C ASP A 170 -13.32 -1.50 -23.72
N ALA A 171 -13.46 -0.17 -23.69
CA ALA A 171 -12.92 0.73 -24.73
C ALA A 171 -11.40 0.93 -24.62
N GLY A 172 -10.80 0.67 -23.45
CA GLY A 172 -9.37 0.87 -23.16
C GLY A 172 -9.11 1.59 -21.84
N VAL A 173 -7.87 2.10 -21.71
CA VAL A 173 -7.39 2.91 -20.59
C VAL A 173 -7.34 4.37 -21.02
N VAL A 174 -7.89 5.26 -20.19
CA VAL A 174 -7.87 6.72 -20.37
C VAL A 174 -7.51 7.44 -19.06
N THR A 175 -6.83 8.58 -19.17
CA THR A 175 -6.59 9.49 -18.03
C THR A 175 -7.82 10.37 -17.82
N ILE A 176 -8.35 10.41 -16.59
CA ILE A 176 -9.56 11.17 -16.27
C ILE A 176 -9.32 12.38 -15.34
N ALA A 177 -8.15 12.44 -14.69
CA ALA A 177 -7.66 13.62 -13.98
C ALA A 177 -6.13 13.53 -13.77
N GLY A 178 -5.43 14.65 -13.75
CA GLY A 178 -3.98 14.69 -13.51
C GLY A 178 -3.13 14.30 -14.73
N GLY A 179 -1.93 13.76 -14.50
CA GLY A 179 -1.01 13.31 -15.56
C GLY A 179 -0.22 14.42 -16.28
N MET A 180 -0.70 15.66 -16.29
CA MET A 180 0.00 16.78 -16.93
C MET A 180 1.28 17.18 -16.17
N SER A 181 2.43 16.92 -16.81
CA SER A 181 3.79 17.09 -16.25
C SER A 181 4.27 18.55 -16.13
N VAL A 182 3.48 19.39 -15.46
CA VAL A 182 3.88 20.76 -15.09
C VAL A 182 5.01 20.68 -14.06
N ARG A 183 6.17 21.24 -14.39
CA ARG A 183 7.35 21.23 -13.50
C ARG A 183 7.05 21.95 -12.17
N GLY A 184 7.00 21.17 -11.10
CA GLY A 184 6.71 21.63 -9.74
C GLY A 184 5.45 20.95 -9.22
N GLY A 185 5.63 20.08 -8.23
CA GLY A 185 4.52 19.45 -7.51
C GLY A 185 3.70 20.49 -6.74
N GLY A 186 2.45 20.14 -6.44
CA GLY A 186 1.55 20.99 -5.69
C GLY A 186 0.13 20.44 -5.68
N HIS A 187 -0.73 21.17 -4.97
CA HIS A 187 -2.15 20.89 -4.86
C HIS A 187 -2.92 21.92 -5.72
N LEU A 188 -3.73 21.44 -6.66
CA LEU A 188 -4.57 22.28 -7.50
C LEU A 188 -5.87 21.53 -7.85
N ASP A 189 -7.01 22.13 -7.49
CA ASP A 189 -8.34 21.73 -7.94
C ASP A 189 -8.73 22.51 -9.21
N GLY A 190 -9.63 21.95 -10.02
CA GLY A 190 -10.07 22.52 -11.29
C GLY A 190 -10.64 21.44 -12.21
N PRO A 191 -10.75 21.73 -13.53
CA PRO A 191 -10.97 20.71 -14.55
C PRO A 191 -9.94 19.57 -14.48
N SER A 192 -10.30 18.39 -14.99
CA SER A 192 -9.46 17.18 -15.01
C SER A 192 -8.01 17.40 -15.45
N GLU A 193 -7.81 18.25 -16.46
CA GLU A 193 -6.51 18.57 -17.06
C GLU A 193 -5.66 19.57 -16.26
N ASP A 194 -6.29 20.41 -15.44
CA ASP A 194 -5.62 21.33 -14.51
C ASP A 194 -5.32 20.70 -13.15
N ALA A 195 -6.09 19.68 -12.76
CA ALA A 195 -6.04 19.06 -11.44
C ALA A 195 -4.67 18.40 -11.15
N LYS A 196 -4.09 18.65 -9.97
CA LYS A 196 -2.77 18.12 -9.57
C LYS A 196 -2.84 17.35 -8.26
N PHE A 197 -2.41 16.10 -8.30
CA PHE A 197 -2.26 15.21 -7.15
C PHE A 197 -0.79 15.16 -6.69
N SER A 198 -0.55 14.60 -5.50
CA SER A 198 0.80 14.23 -5.07
C SER A 198 1.26 12.89 -5.71
N ASP A 199 2.42 12.37 -5.31
CA ASP A 199 2.91 11.03 -5.62
C ASP A 199 2.51 9.97 -4.56
N ASP A 200 1.77 10.37 -3.52
CA ASP A 200 1.19 9.47 -2.53
C ASP A 200 -0.32 9.71 -2.37
N PHE A 201 -1.11 9.01 -3.19
CA PHE A 201 -2.56 9.02 -3.16
C PHE A 201 -3.16 7.62 -3.38
N ASP A 202 -4.48 7.52 -3.23
CA ASP A 202 -5.29 6.31 -3.38
C ASP A 202 -6.72 6.73 -3.76
N VAL A 203 -7.58 5.82 -4.22
CA VAL A 203 -8.88 6.13 -4.84
C VAL A 203 -9.99 5.16 -4.41
N VAL A 204 -11.17 5.69 -4.09
CA VAL A 204 -12.34 4.93 -3.62
C VAL A 204 -13.59 5.40 -4.37
N TYR A 205 -14.36 4.46 -4.94
CA TYR A 205 -15.64 4.77 -5.59
C TYR A 205 -16.79 4.94 -4.57
N VAL A 206 -17.64 5.94 -4.79
CA VAL A 206 -18.83 6.22 -3.97
C VAL A 206 -20.07 6.25 -4.87
N GLY A 207 -20.63 5.06 -5.12
CA GLY A 207 -21.78 4.88 -6.03
C GLY A 207 -23.06 5.61 -5.61
N SER A 208 -23.20 6.06 -4.36
CA SER A 208 -24.33 6.87 -3.90
C SER A 208 -24.28 8.34 -4.33
N SER A 209 -23.10 8.85 -4.72
CA SER A 209 -22.88 10.22 -5.19
C SER A 209 -22.42 10.28 -6.64
N CYS A 210 -22.14 9.13 -7.28
CA CYS A 210 -21.51 9.06 -8.59
C CYS A 210 -20.15 9.77 -8.62
N SER A 211 -19.31 9.51 -7.61
CA SER A 211 -18.01 10.17 -7.49
C SER A 211 -16.89 9.24 -7.03
N LEU A 212 -15.65 9.65 -7.29
CA LEU A 212 -14.44 9.09 -6.70
C LEU A 212 -13.96 9.99 -5.57
N LEU A 213 -13.64 9.42 -4.42
CA LEU A 213 -12.84 10.07 -3.39
C LEU A 213 -11.38 9.71 -3.57
N VAL A 214 -10.54 10.72 -3.78
CA VAL A 214 -9.08 10.60 -3.86
C VAL A 214 -8.47 10.97 -2.52
N ILE A 215 -7.75 10.01 -1.92
CA ILE A 215 -7.06 10.14 -0.63
C ILE A 215 -5.65 10.66 -0.90
N ASP A 216 -5.54 11.96 -1.19
CA ASP A 216 -4.30 12.64 -1.61
C ASP A 216 -3.41 12.97 -0.39
N ARG A 217 -2.76 11.92 0.15
CA ARG A 217 -1.99 11.96 1.42
C ARG A 217 -0.83 12.93 1.36
N GLY A 218 -0.10 13.00 0.24
CA GLY A 218 1.00 13.96 0.07
C GLY A 218 0.54 15.42 0.12
N ASN A 219 -0.69 15.71 -0.33
CA ASN A 219 -1.34 17.02 -0.19
C ASN A 219 -2.21 17.16 1.08
N GLN A 220 -2.26 16.14 1.94
CA GLN A 220 -3.06 16.08 3.18
C GLN A 220 -4.57 16.28 2.97
N ALA A 221 -5.09 15.91 1.80
CA ALA A 221 -6.46 16.20 1.37
C ALA A 221 -7.27 14.93 1.07
N ILE A 222 -8.58 14.98 1.33
CA ILE A 222 -9.56 14.15 0.63
C ILE A 222 -10.16 15.03 -0.46
N ARG A 223 -10.22 14.52 -1.69
CA ARG A 223 -10.65 15.26 -2.87
C ARG A 223 -11.72 14.46 -3.60
N GLU A 224 -12.61 15.14 -4.32
CA GLU A 224 -13.72 14.49 -5.02
C GLU A 224 -13.62 14.72 -6.52
N ILE A 225 -13.87 13.66 -7.30
CA ILE A 225 -14.05 13.72 -8.75
C ILE A 225 -15.47 13.23 -9.03
N GLN A 226 -16.34 14.11 -9.50
CA GLN A 226 -17.65 13.72 -10.01
C GLN A 226 -17.45 12.92 -11.30
N LEU A 227 -18.08 11.75 -11.41
CA LEU A 227 -18.07 10.94 -12.62
C LEU A 227 -19.23 11.34 -13.56
N ASN A 228 -19.19 10.84 -14.79
CA ASN A 228 -20.30 11.00 -15.74
C ASN A 228 -21.46 10.08 -15.35
N ASP A 229 -22.70 10.46 -15.63
CA ASP A 229 -23.89 9.65 -15.30
C ASP A 229 -23.86 8.25 -15.95
N ASP A 230 -23.20 8.08 -17.11
CA ASP A 230 -22.99 6.79 -17.79
C ASP A 230 -22.11 5.82 -16.96
N ASP A 231 -21.27 6.33 -16.05
CA ASP A 231 -20.36 5.56 -15.18
C ASP A 231 -21.01 5.17 -13.83
N CYS A 232 -22.33 5.39 -13.72
CA CYS A 232 -23.08 5.24 -12.48
C CYS A 232 -24.50 4.72 -12.72
N SER A 233 -25.14 5.11 -13.82
CA SER A 233 -26.46 4.62 -14.22
C SER A 233 -26.41 3.12 -14.56
N HIS A 234 -27.05 2.30 -13.72
CA HIS A 234 -27.35 0.93 -14.12
C HIS A 234 -28.25 0.98 -15.36
N GLN A 235 -27.85 0.27 -16.42
CA GLN A 235 -28.79 -0.09 -17.49
C GLN A 235 -29.81 -1.09 -16.91
N PHE A 236 -30.84 -0.55 -16.27
CA PHE A 236 -32.10 -1.25 -16.13
C PHE A 236 -32.70 -1.40 -17.53
N ASP A 237 -32.83 -2.64 -17.99
CA ASP A 237 -33.52 -2.97 -19.24
C ASP A 237 -35.03 -2.69 -19.10
N ASP A 238 -35.44 -1.43 -19.24
CA ASP A 238 -36.86 -0.99 -19.29
C ASP A 238 -37.61 -1.56 -20.52
N ASN A 239 -36.93 -2.36 -21.34
CA ASN A 239 -37.46 -3.13 -22.47
C ASN A 239 -38.49 -4.22 -22.09
N ASN A 240 -38.88 -4.37 -20.82
CA ASN A 240 -39.93 -5.32 -20.41
C ASN A 240 -40.99 -4.75 -19.45
N LEU A 241 -41.30 -3.46 -19.56
CA LEU A 241 -42.56 -2.89 -19.07
C LEU A 241 -43.47 -2.48 -20.23
N GLN A 242 -43.89 -3.49 -21.01
CA GLN A 242 -45.14 -3.37 -21.78
C GLN A 242 -46.31 -3.23 -20.80
N LEU A 243 -46.69 -1.98 -20.51
CA LEU A 243 -47.98 -1.65 -19.93
C LEU A 243 -49.08 -2.14 -20.87
N GLY A 244 -49.64 -3.31 -20.58
CA GLY A 244 -50.80 -3.84 -21.29
C GLY A 244 -52.02 -2.98 -21.00
N ASP A 245 -52.45 -2.18 -21.97
CA ASP A 245 -53.66 -1.36 -21.86
C ASP A 245 -54.88 -2.23 -21.47
N PRO A 246 -55.65 -1.86 -20.43
CA PRO A 246 -56.84 -2.61 -20.02
C PRO A 246 -57.97 -2.38 -21.03
N ASN A 247 -58.06 -3.27 -22.02
CA ASN A 247 -59.08 -3.25 -23.08
C ASN A 247 -60.52 -3.08 -22.52
N PRO A 248 -61.19 -1.93 -22.74
CA PRO A 248 -62.52 -1.66 -22.22
C PRO A 248 -63.61 -2.11 -23.21
N SER A 249 -63.67 -3.40 -23.52
CA SER A 249 -64.72 -3.97 -24.39
C SER A 249 -65.21 -5.35 -23.95
N ASN A 250 -66.14 -5.36 -22.99
CA ASN A 250 -67.12 -6.43 -22.86
C ASN A 250 -68.43 -5.88 -22.27
N SER A 251 -69.56 -6.41 -22.72
CA SER A 251 -70.85 -5.72 -22.70
C SER A 251 -71.83 -6.19 -21.62
N CYS A 252 -72.61 -5.25 -21.09
CA CYS A 252 -74.02 -5.41 -20.68
C CYS A 252 -74.77 -4.12 -21.04
#